data_AF-A0A7S2WH23-F1
#
_entry.id   AF-A0A7S2WH23-F1
#
_cell.length_a   1.000
_cell.length_b   1.000
_cell.length_c   1.000
_cell.angle_alpha   90.00
_cell.angle_beta   90.00
_cell.angle_gamma   90.00
#
_symmetry.space_group_name_H-M   'P 1'
#
loop_
_entity.id
_entity.type
_entity.pdbx_description
1 polymer ?
#
loop_
_entity_poly.entity_id
_entity_poly.type
_entity_poly.pdbx_seq_one_letter_code
_entity_poly.pdbx_strand_id
1 'polypeptide(L)'
;HKSTSNDTNTALAQLACLRYSANCTDNLWFNTGVLLASQRHRDMLTTATTTSQPHLDHLLLWDQGLLNAARHKTNTPLHPLGYEWNWVGSFHGTNKDRQPFPPHDAFFVHATTGLPDPTPEGRRSFLRGVIQQWERGGGEEVTVEF
;
A
#
# COMPACT_ATOMS: atom_id res chain seq x y z
N HIS A 1 22.69 11.70 -7.20
CA HIS A 1 21.71 12.15 -6.20
C HIS A 1 20.83 10.98 -5.79
N LYS A 2 21.07 10.43 -4.58
CA LYS A 2 20.37 9.27 -4.01
C LYS A 2 19.56 9.73 -2.78
N SER A 3 18.39 9.12 -2.58
CA SER A 3 17.64 9.03 -1.33
C SER A 3 17.07 10.33 -0.74
N THR A 4 15.88 10.72 -1.20
CA THR A 4 14.97 11.55 -0.39
C THR A 4 13.66 10.82 -0.10
N SER A 5 13.19 9.96 -1.01
CA SER A 5 11.97 9.17 -0.81
C SER A 5 12.09 8.08 0.27
N ASN A 6 13.30 7.54 0.48
CA ASN A 6 13.55 6.52 1.50
C ASN A 6 13.51 7.12 2.92
N ASP A 7 13.97 8.37 3.07
CA ASP A 7 14.12 9.03 4.37
C ASP A 7 12.76 9.53 4.89
N THR A 8 11.90 10.06 4.01
CA THR A 8 10.55 10.52 4.40
C THR A 8 9.64 9.37 4.82
N ASN A 9 9.64 8.25 4.08
CA ASN A 9 8.83 7.09 4.46
C ASN A 9 9.32 6.46 5.76
N THR A 10 10.64 6.43 5.98
CA THR A 10 11.22 5.96 7.25
C THR A 10 10.87 6.89 8.42
N ALA A 11 10.86 8.21 8.21
CA ALA A 11 10.48 9.18 9.23
C ALA A 11 8.99 9.11 9.60
N LEU A 12 8.10 9.00 8.59
CA LEU A 12 6.66 8.79 8.81
C LEU A 12 6.40 7.48 9.53
N ALA A 13 7.18 6.46 9.20
CA ALA A 13 7.11 5.17 9.86
C ALA A 13 7.45 5.24 11.35
N GLN A 14 8.60 5.82 11.66
CA GLN A 14 9.03 6.04 13.04
C GLN A 14 8.05 6.91 13.83
N LEU A 15 7.49 7.94 13.20
CA LEU A 15 6.51 8.82 13.85
C LEU A 15 5.23 8.07 14.22
N ALA A 16 4.71 7.21 13.34
CA ALA A 16 3.55 6.39 13.66
C ALA A 16 3.84 5.41 14.81
N CYS A 17 5.00 4.77 14.79
CA CYS A 17 5.44 3.86 15.86
C CYS A 17 5.51 4.55 17.22
N LEU A 18 6.14 5.73 17.28
CA LEU A 18 6.17 6.57 18.48
C LEU A 18 4.76 6.95 18.93
N ARG A 19 3.91 7.40 18.00
CA ARG A 19 2.57 7.91 18.30
C ARG A 19 1.66 6.85 18.93
N TYR A 20 1.71 5.63 18.41
CA TYR A 20 0.87 4.52 18.88
C TYR A 20 1.56 3.63 19.91
N SER A 21 2.75 4.05 20.38
CA SER A 21 3.56 3.33 21.37
C SER A 21 3.88 1.89 20.93
N ALA A 22 4.23 1.73 19.65
CA ALA A 22 4.63 0.47 19.06
C ALA A 22 6.17 0.40 18.95
N ASN A 23 6.74 -0.75 19.31
CA ASN A 23 8.16 -1.01 19.11
C ASN A 23 8.39 -1.57 17.70
N CYS A 24 8.65 -0.69 16.74
CA CYS A 24 8.87 -1.08 15.35
C CYS A 24 10.32 -1.53 15.13
N THR A 25 10.52 -2.85 15.08
CA THR A 25 11.83 -3.49 15.03
C THR A 25 12.30 -3.81 13.60
N ASP A 26 11.42 -3.70 12.62
CA ASP A 26 11.72 -3.92 11.21
C ASP A 26 11.24 -2.73 10.36
N ASN A 27 11.81 -2.56 9.17
CA ASN A 27 11.39 -1.55 8.20
C ASN A 27 10.34 -2.11 7.22
N LEU A 28 9.63 -3.20 7.58
CA LEU A 28 8.68 -3.88 6.70
C LEU A 28 7.30 -3.24 6.83
N TRP A 29 7.18 -2.08 6.20
CA TRP A 29 5.93 -1.35 6.09
C TRP A 29 5.13 -1.83 4.88
N PHE A 30 3.85 -2.13 5.09
CA PHE A 30 2.95 -2.54 4.01
C PHE A 30 2.03 -1.40 3.57
N ASN A 31 1.65 -1.41 2.29
CA ASN A 31 0.62 -0.54 1.74
C ASN A 31 -0.77 -1.15 1.98
N THR A 32 -1.74 -0.32 2.35
CA THR A 32 -3.11 -0.75 2.70
C THR A 32 -4.08 -0.82 1.52
N GLY A 33 -3.60 -0.59 0.29
CA GLY A 33 -4.45 -0.61 -0.91
C GLY A 33 -5.17 -1.93 -1.17
N VAL A 34 -4.52 -3.06 -0.84
CA VAL A 34 -5.13 -4.39 -0.90
C VAL A 34 -4.70 -5.18 0.34
N LEU A 35 -5.69 -5.65 1.09
CA LEU A 35 -5.51 -6.39 2.33
C LEU A 35 -6.45 -7.59 2.37
N LEU A 36 -5.91 -8.75 2.73
CA LEU A 36 -6.71 -9.92 3.10
C LEU A 36 -6.68 -10.07 4.62
N ALA A 37 -7.80 -9.75 5.26
CA ALA A 37 -7.96 -9.90 6.70
C ALA A 37 -8.53 -11.27 7.04
N SER A 38 -7.99 -11.91 8.09
CA SER A 38 -8.53 -13.15 8.65
C SER A 38 -8.74 -12.98 10.16
N GLN A 39 -9.32 -13.99 10.80
CA GLN A 39 -9.49 -13.99 12.26
C GLN A 39 -8.17 -13.79 13.01
N ARG A 40 -7.03 -14.20 12.44
CA ARG A 40 -5.69 -13.99 13.02
C ARG A 40 -5.29 -12.52 13.12
N HIS A 41 -5.97 -11.63 12.39
CA HIS A 41 -5.70 -10.20 12.39
C HIS A 41 -6.64 -9.41 13.31
N ARG A 42 -7.55 -10.08 14.03
CA ARG A 42 -8.56 -9.43 14.88
C ARG A 42 -7.95 -8.48 15.91
N ASP A 43 -6.87 -8.89 16.55
CA ASP A 43 -6.24 -8.08 17.60
C ASP A 43 -5.57 -6.83 17.03
N MET A 44 -4.93 -6.94 15.85
CA MET A 44 -4.40 -5.80 15.10
C MET A 44 -5.50 -4.81 14.73
N LEU A 45 -6.61 -5.30 14.16
CA LEU A 45 -7.73 -4.45 13.74
C LEU A 45 -8.41 -3.79 14.95
N THR A 46 -8.63 -4.53 16.04
CA THR A 46 -9.20 -4.00 17.29
C THR A 46 -8.29 -2.93 17.90
N THR A 47 -6.98 -3.17 17.89
CA THR A 47 -5.99 -2.19 18.34
C THR A 47 -6.06 -0.93 17.48
N ALA A 48 -6.06 -1.06 16.15
CA ALA A 48 -6.15 0.08 15.23
C ALA A 48 -7.41 0.92 15.49
N THR A 49 -8.58 0.27 15.62
CA THR A 49 -9.85 0.98 15.88
C THR A 49 -9.85 1.71 17.22
N THR A 50 -9.29 1.10 18.27
CA THR A 50 -9.29 1.72 19.62
C THR A 50 -8.25 2.83 19.77
N THR A 51 -7.21 2.85 18.92
CA THR A 51 -6.17 3.88 18.95
C THR A 51 -6.33 4.99 17.90
N SER A 52 -7.27 4.85 16.96
CA SER A 52 -7.49 5.83 15.89
C SER A 52 -7.81 7.21 16.47
N GLN A 53 -7.17 8.24 15.91
CA GLN A 53 -7.48 9.63 16.19
C GLN A 53 -7.59 10.38 14.86
N PRO A 54 -8.82 10.65 14.37
CA PRO A 54 -9.05 11.15 13.00
C PRO A 54 -8.23 12.38 12.61
N HIS A 55 -7.99 13.29 13.56
CA HIS A 55 -7.25 14.53 13.33
C HIS A 55 -5.74 14.34 13.18
N LEU A 56 -5.18 13.19 13.53
CA LEU A 56 -3.75 12.91 13.43
C LEU A 56 -3.43 11.81 12.42
N ASP A 57 -4.39 10.91 12.18
CA ASP A 57 -4.22 9.80 11.23
C ASP A 57 -3.87 10.31 9.82
N HIS A 58 -4.40 11.46 9.39
CA HIS A 58 -4.08 12.07 8.08
C HIS A 58 -2.59 12.41 7.90
N LEU A 59 -1.86 12.72 8.98
CA LEU A 59 -0.43 13.03 8.93
C LEU A 59 0.44 11.77 8.81
N LEU A 60 -0.15 10.60 9.08
CA LEU A 60 0.54 9.31 9.15
C LEU A 60 0.08 8.36 8.02
N LEU A 61 -0.28 8.91 6.86
CA LEU A 61 -0.81 8.15 5.73
C LEU A 61 -2.10 7.39 6.08
N TRP A 62 -2.94 7.98 6.93
CA TRP A 62 -4.26 7.47 7.30
C TRP A 62 -4.21 6.07 7.92
N ASP A 63 -4.86 5.11 7.28
CA ASP A 63 -4.94 3.72 7.67
C ASP A 63 -3.58 3.02 7.60
N GLN A 64 -2.70 3.44 6.68
CA GLN A 64 -1.40 2.80 6.50
C GLN A 64 -0.52 2.93 7.73
N GLY A 65 -0.34 4.14 8.28
CA GLY A 65 0.47 4.32 9.49
C GLY A 65 -0.14 3.65 10.71
N LEU A 66 -1.45 3.77 10.89
CA LEU A 66 -2.20 3.17 11.99
C LEU A 66 -2.08 1.64 11.99
N LEU A 67 -2.33 0.99 10.86
CA LEU A 67 -2.31 -0.47 10.75
C LEU A 67 -0.89 -1.05 10.87
N ASN A 68 0.12 -0.36 10.33
CA ASN A 68 1.52 -0.77 10.52
C ASN A 68 1.94 -0.68 12.00
N ALA A 69 1.57 0.39 12.70
CA ALA A 69 1.88 0.50 14.13
C ALA A 69 1.11 -0.53 14.98
N ALA A 70 -0.18 -0.76 14.68
CA ALA A 70 -0.99 -1.78 15.34
C ALA A 70 -0.42 -3.19 15.14
N ARG A 71 0.09 -3.50 13.95
CA ARG A 71 0.79 -4.76 13.65
C ARG A 71 1.94 -4.98 14.63
N HIS A 72 2.82 -3.98 14.78
CA HIS A 72 3.97 -4.08 15.67
C HIS A 72 3.55 -4.22 17.14
N LYS A 73 2.55 -3.45 17.57
CA LYS A 73 2.05 -3.51 18.95
C LYS A 73 1.46 -4.88 19.33
N THR A 74 0.84 -5.55 18.36
CA THR A 74 0.20 -6.86 18.54
C THR A 74 1.09 -8.03 18.12
N ASN A 75 2.30 -7.75 17.61
CA ASN A 75 3.17 -8.75 16.98
C ASN A 75 2.44 -9.60 15.92
N THR A 76 1.55 -8.97 15.15
CA THR A 76 0.74 -9.68 14.15
C THR A 76 1.62 -10.05 12.95
N PRO A 77 1.73 -11.34 12.59
CA PRO A 77 2.48 -11.75 11.41
C PRO A 77 1.78 -11.28 10.13
N LEU A 78 2.58 -10.93 9.12
CA LEU A 78 2.07 -10.62 7.78
C LEU A 78 2.62 -11.61 6.76
N HIS A 79 1.76 -11.93 5.80
CA HIS A 79 2.14 -12.66 4.60
C HIS A 79 2.05 -11.70 3.41
N PRO A 80 3.16 -11.45 2.69
CA PRO A 80 3.12 -10.59 1.52
C PRO A 80 2.28 -11.25 0.42
N LEU A 81 1.33 -10.51 -0.15
CA LEU A 81 0.54 -11.00 -1.29
C LEU A 81 1.37 -11.03 -2.58
N GLY A 82 2.35 -10.15 -2.72
CA GLY A 82 3.08 -9.91 -3.96
C GLY A 82 2.66 -8.58 -4.62
N TYR A 83 3.48 -8.08 -5.54
CA TYR A 83 3.19 -6.81 -6.23
C TYR A 83 2.12 -6.95 -7.29
N GLU A 84 1.85 -8.16 -7.77
CA GLU A 84 0.78 -8.49 -8.72
C GLU A 84 -0.60 -8.22 -8.12
N TRP A 85 -0.74 -8.33 -6.79
CA TRP A 85 -1.96 -8.03 -6.07
C TRP A 85 -2.12 -6.57 -5.66
N ASN A 86 -1.07 -5.74 -5.78
CA ASN A 86 -1.14 -4.32 -5.42
C ASN A 86 -0.02 -3.55 -6.14
N TRP A 87 -0.17 -3.38 -7.45
CA TRP A 87 0.79 -2.59 -8.21
C TRP A 87 0.53 -1.10 -7.93
N VAL A 88 1.51 -0.42 -7.32
CA VAL A 88 1.34 0.95 -6.84
C VAL A 88 1.88 1.99 -7.83
N GLY A 89 1.15 3.09 -8.01
CA GLY A 89 1.49 4.20 -8.90
C GLY A 89 2.91 4.75 -8.75
N SER A 90 3.49 4.67 -7.54
CA SER A 90 4.87 5.08 -7.31
C SER A 90 5.91 4.34 -8.17
N PHE A 91 5.63 3.10 -8.62
CA PHE A 91 6.49 2.38 -9.56
C PHE A 91 6.57 3.05 -10.93
N HIS A 92 5.66 3.96 -11.27
CA HIS A 92 5.73 4.68 -12.54
C HIS A 92 6.65 5.91 -12.48
N GLY A 93 6.86 6.48 -11.29
CA GLY A 93 7.64 7.70 -11.11
C GLY A 93 8.73 7.51 -10.08
N THR A 94 8.40 7.75 -8.81
CA THR A 94 9.38 7.86 -7.71
C THR A 94 10.18 6.57 -7.48
N ASN A 95 9.61 5.41 -7.80
CA ASN A 95 10.20 4.09 -7.63
C ASN A 95 10.36 3.36 -8.98
N LYS A 96 10.51 4.08 -10.10
CA LYS A 96 10.62 3.48 -11.44
C LYS A 96 11.71 2.41 -11.56
N ASP A 97 12.85 2.62 -10.91
CA ASP A 97 13.99 1.69 -10.95
C ASP A 97 13.74 0.42 -10.13
N ARG A 98 12.63 0.36 -9.39
CA ARG A 98 12.17 -0.79 -8.61
C ARG A 98 10.88 -1.38 -9.15
N GLN A 99 10.45 -0.96 -10.34
CA GLN A 99 9.26 -1.50 -10.97
C GLN A 99 9.46 -3.00 -11.24
N PRO A 100 8.63 -3.89 -10.66
CA PRO A 100 8.84 -5.33 -10.80
C PRO A 100 8.40 -5.84 -12.19
N PHE A 101 7.35 -5.25 -12.76
CA PHE A 101 6.77 -5.56 -14.06
C PHE A 101 5.82 -4.42 -14.52
N PRO A 102 5.38 -4.39 -15.80
CA PRO A 102 4.39 -3.43 -16.31
C PRO A 102 3.05 -3.46 -15.56
N PRO A 103 2.34 -2.33 -15.38
CA PRO A 103 1.11 -2.29 -14.58
C PRO A 103 -0.02 -3.21 -15.10
N HIS A 104 -0.05 -3.51 -16.40
CA HIS A 104 -1.07 -4.39 -16.99
C HIS A 104 -0.83 -5.88 -16.75
N ASP A 105 0.29 -6.28 -16.15
CA ASP A 105 0.51 -7.67 -15.73
C ASP A 105 0.04 -7.91 -14.27
N ALA A 106 -0.44 -6.87 -13.58
CA ALA A 106 -1.00 -6.97 -12.24
C ALA A 106 -2.47 -7.43 -12.26
N PHE A 107 -2.94 -8.02 -11.16
CA PHE A 107 -4.37 -8.24 -10.89
C PHE A 107 -5.07 -6.97 -10.41
N PHE A 108 -4.37 -6.16 -9.59
CA PHE A 108 -4.89 -4.89 -9.11
C PHE A 108 -3.85 -3.78 -9.31
N VAL A 109 -4.31 -2.66 -9.86
CA VAL A 109 -3.51 -1.45 -10.03
C VAL A 109 -4.06 -0.36 -9.12
N HIS A 110 -3.24 0.01 -8.12
CA HIS A 110 -3.53 1.08 -7.19
C HIS A 110 -2.82 2.36 -7.65
N ALA A 111 -3.58 3.27 -8.27
CA ALA A 111 -3.10 4.57 -8.76
C ALA A 111 -2.80 5.57 -7.62
N THR A 112 -1.86 5.20 -6.75
CA THR A 112 -1.36 6.00 -5.63
C THR A 112 -0.50 7.18 -6.09
N THR A 113 0.04 7.92 -5.13
CA THR A 113 1.05 8.95 -5.35
C THR A 113 2.28 8.41 -6.11
N GLY A 114 2.94 9.28 -6.86
CA GLY A 114 4.12 8.96 -7.65
C GLY A 114 3.84 8.65 -9.13
N LEU A 115 2.58 8.76 -9.57
CA LEU A 115 2.27 8.90 -11.00
C LEU A 115 2.77 10.25 -11.54
N PRO A 116 3.18 10.33 -12.83
CA PRO A 116 3.68 11.57 -13.44
C PRO A 116 2.69 12.73 -13.36
N ASP A 117 1.40 12.44 -13.58
CA ASP A 117 0.29 13.35 -13.38
C ASP A 117 -0.52 12.90 -12.15
N PRO A 118 -0.32 13.53 -10.98
CA PRO A 118 -0.99 13.12 -9.75
C PRO A 118 -2.43 13.62 -9.64
N THR A 119 -2.93 14.41 -10.60
CA THR A 119 -4.30 14.94 -10.62
C THR A 119 -5.33 13.80 -10.75
N PRO A 120 -6.59 14.03 -10.33
CA PRO A 120 -7.66 13.05 -10.57
C PRO A 120 -7.78 12.63 -12.05
N GLU A 121 -7.63 13.58 -12.97
CA GLU A 121 -7.68 13.35 -14.42
C GLU A 121 -6.49 12.50 -14.90
N GLY A 122 -5.29 12.83 -14.45
CA GLY A 122 -4.07 12.06 -14.74
C GLY A 122 -4.17 10.61 -14.27
N ARG A 123 -4.67 10.40 -13.04
CA ARG A 123 -4.91 9.06 -12.48
C ARG A 123 -5.94 8.28 -13.30
N ARG A 124 -7.05 8.92 -13.69
CA ARG A 124 -8.08 8.30 -14.55
C ARG A 124 -7.52 7.93 -15.92
N SER A 125 -6.73 8.81 -16.52
CA SER A 125 -6.09 8.58 -17.82
C SER A 125 -5.14 7.39 -17.75
N PHE A 126 -4.30 7.34 -16.72
CA PHE A 126 -3.40 6.21 -16.45
C PHE A 126 -4.17 4.88 -16.32
N LEU A 127 -5.18 4.84 -15.45
CA LEU A 127 -5.99 3.63 -15.24
C LEU A 127 -6.71 3.18 -16.52
N ARG A 128 -7.23 4.12 -17.32
CA ARG A 128 -7.83 3.79 -18.62
C ARG A 128 -6.83 3.12 -19.56
N GLY A 129 -5.57 3.59 -19.57
CA GLY A 129 -4.51 2.96 -20.36
C GLY A 129 -4.23 1.53 -19.92
N VAL A 130 -4.23 1.25 -18.62
CA VAL A 130 -4.09 -0.11 -18.08
C VAL A 130 -5.26 -1.00 -18.51
N ILE A 131 -6.50 -0.52 -18.32
CA ILE A 131 -7.72 -1.27 -18.68
C ILE A 131 -7.72 -1.65 -20.16
N GLN A 132 -7.36 -0.72 -21.05
CA GLN A 132 -7.29 -1.00 -22.48
C GLN A 132 -6.27 -2.09 -22.84
N GLN A 133 -5.17 -2.22 -22.08
CA GLN A 133 -4.21 -3.29 -22.30
C GLN A 133 -4.75 -4.64 -21.83
N TRP A 134 -5.47 -4.68 -20.70
CA TRP A 134 -6.17 -5.89 -20.26
C TRP A 134 -7.21 -6.36 -21.27
N GLU A 135 -8.02 -5.43 -21.80
CA GLU A 135 -9.04 -5.75 -22.81
C GLU A 135 -8.41 -6.30 -24.11
N ARG A 136 -7.26 -5.77 -24.53
CA ARG A 136 -6.52 -6.26 -25.70
C ARG A 136 -5.85 -7.62 -25.49
N GLY A 137 -5.49 -7.93 -24.25
CA GLY A 137 -4.89 -9.20 -23.86
C GLY A 137 -5.84 -10.40 -23.93
N GLY A 138 -7.14 -10.18 -24.16
CA GLY A 138 -8.11 -11.25 -24.37
C GLY A 138 -8.30 -12.13 -23.13
N GLY A 139 -8.35 -11.53 -21.93
CA GLY A 139 -8.45 -12.26 -20.67
C GLY A 139 -9.59 -13.29 -20.71
N GLU A 140 -9.23 -14.57 -20.61
CA GLU A 140 -10.19 -15.62 -20.31
C GLU A 140 -10.75 -15.35 -18.91
N GLU A 141 -12.07 -15.50 -18.77
CA GLU A 141 -12.76 -15.34 -17.50
C GLU A 141 -12.32 -16.48 -16.55
N VAL A 142 -11.35 -16.22 -15.67
CA VAL A 142 -10.90 -17.20 -14.68
C VAL A 142 -11.86 -17.17 -13.51
N THR A 143 -12.75 -18.16 -13.45
CA THR A 143 -13.60 -18.39 -12.27
C THR A 143 -12.76 -19.09 -11.21
N VAL A 144 -12.55 -18.43 -10.06
CA VAL A 144 -11.91 -19.04 -8.89
C VAL A 144 -13.01 -19.51 -7.95
N GLU A 145 -13.23 -20.81 -7.87
CA GLU A 145 -14.11 -21.42 -6.86
C GLU A 145 -13.36 -21.51 -5.52
N PHE A 146 -14.00 -21.04 -4.45
CA PHE A 146 -13.49 -21.08 -3.06
C PHE A 146 -14.11 -22.25 -2.30
#